data_AF-A0A970FS90-F1
#
_entry.id   AF-A0A970FS90-F1
#
_cell.length_a   1.000
_cell.length_b   1.000
_cell.length_c   1.000
_cell.angle_alpha   90.00
_cell.angle_beta   90.00
_cell.angle_gamma   90.00
#
_symmetry.space_group_name_H-M   'P 1'
#
loop_
_entity.id
_entity.type
_entity.pdbx_description
1 polymer ?
#
loop_
_entity_poly.entity_id
_entity_poly.type
_entity_poly.pdbx_seq_one_letter_code
_entity_poly.pdbx_strand_id
1 'polypeptide(L)'
;MPENTAALTALNVYADSLVLACEDGEMHSSIEKDIDGHWFMLDENPMGINKFRLCLGVDSGRFEYVNAQGDKILNFGLCRNGFGVFPEEGYSRDVGSVYCPGNDYKCAASAAWKSEKHLRLNVQVIDDYYGRLWIDLIFDGDSVAIKM
;
A
#
# COMPACT_ATOMS: atom_id res chain seq x y z
N MET A 1 3.74 -12.74 42.12
CA MET A 1 4.93 -11.88 41.92
C MET A 1 4.50 -10.44 42.14
N PRO A 2 5.31 -9.59 42.79
CA PRO A 2 5.00 -8.17 42.88
C PRO A 2 5.13 -7.51 41.50
N GLU A 3 4.36 -6.45 41.28
CA GLU A 3 4.42 -5.64 40.06
C GLU A 3 5.78 -4.95 39.93
N ASN A 4 6.32 -4.90 38.70
CA ASN A 4 7.58 -4.23 38.41
C ASN A 4 7.32 -2.94 37.61
N THR A 5 7.07 -1.85 38.33
CA THR A 5 6.74 -0.54 37.74
C THR A 5 7.85 0.00 36.84
N ALA A 6 9.12 -0.28 37.15
CA ALA A 6 10.25 0.17 36.33
C ALA A 6 10.25 -0.51 34.95
N ALA A 7 9.98 -1.81 34.91
CA ALA A 7 9.85 -2.55 33.66
C ALA A 7 8.63 -2.09 32.84
N LEU A 8 7.51 -1.77 33.50
CA LEU A 8 6.32 -1.22 32.83
C LEU A 8 6.61 0.14 32.18
N THR A 9 7.29 1.05 32.89
CA THR A 9 7.69 2.34 32.32
C THR A 9 8.61 2.17 31.12
N ALA A 10 9.60 1.29 31.21
CA ALA A 10 10.52 1.01 30.10
C ALA A 10 9.78 0.42 28.87
N LEU A 11 8.82 -0.47 29.11
CA LEU A 11 7.99 -1.05 28.05
C LEU A 11 7.15 0.02 27.34
N ASN A 12 6.51 0.91 28.10
CA ASN A 12 5.70 1.98 27.52
C ASN A 12 6.54 2.94 26.67
N VAL A 13 7.71 3.35 27.18
CA VAL A 13 8.65 4.19 26.41
C VAL A 13 9.08 3.51 25.11
N TYR A 14 9.36 2.20 25.16
CA TYR A 14 9.69 1.44 23.96
C TYR A 14 8.51 1.38 22.99
N ALA A 15 7.31 1.03 23.47
CA ALA A 15 6.10 0.91 22.66
C ALA A 15 5.75 2.25 21.97
N ASP A 16 5.86 3.36 22.68
CA ASP A 16 5.60 4.70 22.16
C ASP A 16 6.63 5.16 21.12
N SER A 17 7.83 4.54 21.11
CA SER A 17 8.87 4.83 20.12
C SER A 17 8.71 4.07 18.80
N LEU A 18 7.84 3.05 18.77
CA LEU A 18 7.65 2.21 17.59
C LEU A 18 6.89 2.98 16.51
N VAL A 19 7.42 2.91 15.30
CA VAL A 19 6.79 3.47 14.10
C VAL A 19 6.60 2.39 13.05
N LEU A 20 5.52 2.50 12.28
CA LEU A 20 5.33 1.64 11.12
C LEU A 20 6.40 1.93 10.07
N ALA A 21 6.93 0.88 9.46
CA ALA A 21 7.84 1.01 8.34
C ALA A 21 7.15 1.81 7.22
N CYS A 22 7.90 2.64 6.52
CA CYS A 22 7.47 3.26 5.26
C CYS A 22 8.56 3.06 4.22
N GLU A 23 8.20 3.17 2.95
CA GLU A 23 9.19 3.10 1.88
C GLU A 23 10.16 4.28 1.94
N ASP A 24 11.44 3.96 1.81
CA ASP A 24 12.55 4.91 1.68
C ASP A 24 12.92 5.15 0.21
N GLY A 25 13.57 6.27 -0.09
CA GLY A 25 13.95 6.64 -1.46
C GLY A 25 13.54 8.07 -1.79
N GLU A 26 13.41 8.35 -3.08
CA GLU A 26 13.05 9.68 -3.54
C GLU A 26 11.53 9.88 -3.54
N MET A 27 11.11 11.07 -3.15
CA MET A 27 9.69 11.45 -3.15
C MET A 27 9.18 11.65 -4.58
N HIS A 28 10.04 12.13 -5.48
CA HIS A 28 9.69 12.51 -6.84
C HIS A 28 10.66 11.93 -7.87
N SER A 29 10.16 11.75 -9.09
CA SER A 29 10.94 11.40 -10.27
C SER A 29 10.63 12.36 -11.43
N SER A 30 11.55 12.52 -12.38
CA SER A 30 11.32 13.35 -13.56
C SER A 30 10.23 12.79 -14.47
N ILE A 31 9.95 11.47 -14.44
CA ILE A 31 8.93 10.83 -15.28
C ILE A 31 7.50 11.00 -14.75
N GLU A 32 7.31 11.53 -13.53
CA GLU A 32 5.98 11.63 -12.91
C GLU A 32 4.97 12.35 -13.80
N LYS A 33 5.40 13.41 -14.48
CA LYS A 33 4.55 14.20 -15.38
C LYS A 33 4.08 13.43 -16.61
N ASP A 34 4.83 12.42 -17.02
CA ASP A 34 4.53 11.61 -18.20
C ASP A 34 3.56 10.46 -17.88
N ILE A 35 3.49 10.05 -16.61
CA ILE A 35 2.67 8.91 -16.17
C ILE A 35 1.47 9.31 -15.30
N ASP A 36 1.48 10.51 -14.70
CA ASP A 36 0.43 10.95 -13.78
C ASP A 36 -0.93 11.05 -14.46
N GLY A 37 -1.90 10.30 -13.96
CA GLY A 37 -3.26 10.20 -14.47
C GLY A 37 -3.44 9.31 -15.70
N HIS A 38 -2.36 8.78 -16.27
CA HIS A 38 -2.40 7.92 -17.46
C HIS A 38 -2.83 6.49 -17.11
N TRP A 39 -3.74 5.94 -17.92
CA TRP A 39 -4.19 4.55 -17.78
C TRP A 39 -3.26 3.60 -18.52
N PHE A 40 -2.77 2.60 -17.79
CA PHE A 40 -2.02 1.47 -18.31
C PHE A 40 -2.95 0.26 -18.39
N MET A 41 -2.94 -0.43 -19.53
CA MET A 41 -3.69 -1.68 -19.73
C MET A 41 -2.79 -2.85 -19.36
N LEU A 42 -3.33 -3.83 -18.62
CA LEU A 42 -2.59 -5.04 -18.26
C LEU A 42 -3.11 -6.23 -19.06
N ASP A 43 -2.20 -7.15 -19.33
CA ASP A 43 -2.56 -8.51 -19.74
C ASP A 43 -3.22 -9.26 -18.58
N GLU A 44 -3.81 -10.42 -18.90
CA GLU A 44 -4.42 -11.30 -17.91
C GLU A 44 -3.43 -11.64 -16.79
N ASN A 45 -3.86 -11.43 -15.55
CA ASN A 45 -3.04 -11.63 -14.36
C ASN A 45 -3.87 -12.26 -13.23
N PRO A 46 -3.24 -12.93 -12.25
CA PRO A 46 -3.94 -13.62 -11.18
C PRO A 46 -4.86 -12.72 -10.33
N MET A 47 -4.57 -11.42 -10.26
CA MET A 47 -5.37 -10.43 -9.53
C MET A 47 -6.59 -9.95 -10.34
N GLY A 48 -6.69 -10.32 -11.62
CA GLY A 48 -7.77 -9.91 -12.52
C GLY A 48 -7.82 -8.41 -12.79
N ILE A 49 -6.71 -7.69 -12.61
CA ILE A 49 -6.62 -6.25 -12.84
C ILE A 49 -6.56 -5.99 -14.35
N ASN A 50 -7.51 -5.25 -14.90
CA ASN A 50 -7.54 -4.98 -16.35
C ASN A 50 -6.81 -3.69 -16.74
N LYS A 51 -6.82 -2.68 -15.86
CA LYS A 51 -6.13 -1.41 -16.04
C LYS A 51 -5.83 -0.76 -14.69
N PHE A 52 -4.81 0.07 -14.66
CA PHE A 52 -4.51 0.93 -13.52
C PHE A 52 -4.02 2.31 -13.96
N ARG A 53 -4.05 3.27 -13.06
CA ARG A 53 -3.35 4.54 -13.17
C ARG A 53 -2.79 4.97 -11.82
N LEU A 54 -1.78 5.81 -11.86
CA LEU A 54 -1.30 6.54 -10.69
C LEU A 54 -1.82 7.97 -10.76
N CYS A 55 -2.27 8.51 -9.63
CA CYS A 55 -2.50 9.94 -9.47
C CYS A 55 -1.53 10.46 -8.41
N LEU A 56 -0.50 11.19 -8.83
CA LEU A 56 0.59 11.65 -7.99
C LEU A 56 0.38 13.09 -7.53
N GLY A 57 0.49 13.32 -6.24
CA GLY A 57 0.48 14.64 -5.62
C GLY A 57 1.86 15.03 -5.08
N VAL A 58 1.90 16.06 -4.25
CA VAL A 58 3.16 16.57 -3.68
C VAL A 58 3.74 15.60 -2.65
N ASP A 59 2.91 15.03 -1.79
CA ASP A 59 3.35 14.24 -0.63
C ASP A 59 2.60 12.90 -0.49
N SER A 60 1.74 12.61 -1.47
CA SER A 60 0.77 11.52 -1.46
C SER A 60 0.35 11.19 -2.89
N GLY A 61 -0.27 10.02 -3.07
CA GLY A 61 -0.81 9.62 -4.35
C GLY A 61 -1.90 8.57 -4.22
N ARG A 62 -2.48 8.19 -5.35
CA ARG A 62 -3.49 7.14 -5.46
C ARG A 62 -3.10 6.13 -6.52
N PHE A 63 -3.18 4.86 -6.18
CA PHE A 63 -3.14 3.74 -7.12
C PHE A 63 -4.57 3.32 -7.40
N GLU A 64 -5.07 3.71 -8.56
CA GLU A 64 -6.44 3.45 -9.00
C GLU A 64 -6.41 2.31 -10.01
N TYR A 65 -7.22 1.27 -9.82
CA TYR A 65 -7.23 0.11 -10.71
C TYR A 65 -8.62 -0.50 -10.79
N VAL A 66 -8.85 -1.31 -11.81
CA VAL A 66 -10.14 -1.98 -12.02
C VAL A 66 -9.91 -3.48 -12.07
N ASN A 67 -10.63 -4.22 -11.22
CA ASN A 67 -10.63 -5.68 -11.19
C ASN A 67 -12.06 -6.24 -11.27
N ALA A 68 -12.24 -7.54 -11.05
CA ALA A 68 -13.56 -8.20 -11.06
C ALA A 68 -14.53 -7.68 -9.97
N GLN A 69 -14.02 -7.05 -8.91
CA GLN A 69 -14.82 -6.42 -7.86
C GLN A 69 -15.15 -4.94 -8.15
N GLY A 70 -14.73 -4.41 -9.31
CA GLY A 70 -15.00 -3.03 -9.75
C GLY A 70 -13.81 -2.09 -9.63
N ASP A 71 -14.11 -0.79 -9.52
CA ASP A 71 -13.11 0.27 -9.42
C ASP A 71 -12.55 0.35 -7.99
N LYS A 72 -11.22 0.31 -7.88
CA LYS A 72 -10.48 0.31 -6.62
C LYS A 72 -9.57 1.52 -6.51
N ILE A 73 -9.41 2.03 -5.29
CA ILE A 73 -8.55 3.16 -4.98
C ILE A 73 -7.74 2.86 -3.72
N LEU A 74 -6.43 2.73 -3.87
CA LEU A 74 -5.48 2.67 -2.77
C LEU A 74 -4.79 4.03 -2.61
N ASN A 75 -5.01 4.71 -1.49
CA ASN A 75 -4.29 5.94 -1.15
C ASN A 75 -2.96 5.60 -0.48
N PHE A 76 -1.88 6.31 -0.83
CA PHE A 76 -0.56 6.14 -0.22
C PHE A 76 0.12 7.49 0.03
N GLY A 77 1.05 7.52 1.00
CA GLY A 77 1.96 8.64 1.20
C GLY A 77 3.28 8.42 0.46
N LEU A 78 3.92 9.51 -0.02
CA LEU A 78 5.27 9.43 -0.59
C LEU A 78 6.31 9.58 0.55
N CYS A 79 7.20 8.59 0.69
CA CYS A 79 8.17 8.45 1.78
C CYS A 79 7.56 8.53 3.19
N ARG A 80 6.27 8.23 3.32
CA ARG A 80 5.51 8.21 4.58
C ARG A 80 4.29 7.30 4.46
N ASN A 81 3.74 6.87 5.59
CA ASN A 81 2.50 6.11 5.59
C ASN A 81 1.28 7.02 5.43
N GLY A 82 0.47 6.74 4.40
CA GLY A 82 -0.93 7.15 4.32
C GLY A 82 -1.81 6.08 4.95
N PHE A 83 -2.72 6.48 5.83
CA PHE A 83 -3.63 5.57 6.52
C PHE A 83 -4.98 5.54 5.80
N GLY A 84 -5.54 4.35 5.64
CA GLY A 84 -6.80 4.18 4.93
C GLY A 84 -7.34 2.75 5.03
N VAL A 85 -8.12 2.38 4.03
CA VAL A 85 -8.73 1.06 3.88
C VAL A 85 -8.11 0.37 2.67
N PHE A 86 -7.77 -0.91 2.81
CA PHE A 86 -7.29 -1.72 1.70
C PHE A 86 -8.46 -2.05 0.78
N PRO A 87 -8.41 -1.70 -0.52
CA PRO A 87 -9.59 -1.69 -1.38
C PRO A 87 -9.95 -3.07 -1.95
N GLU A 88 -9.73 -4.15 -1.22
CA GLU A 88 -10.17 -5.49 -1.62
C GLU A 88 -11.14 -6.07 -0.61
N GLU A 89 -12.20 -6.65 -1.12
CA GLU A 89 -13.05 -7.54 -0.34
C GLU A 89 -12.56 -8.99 -0.52
N GLY A 90 -13.14 -9.92 0.21
CA GLY A 90 -12.77 -11.33 0.14
C GLY A 90 -12.44 -11.91 1.50
N TYR A 91 -12.26 -11.02 2.48
CA TYR A 91 -11.62 -11.35 3.72
C TYR A 91 -12.57 -11.92 4.76
N SER A 92 -12.03 -12.86 5.51
CA SER A 92 -12.68 -13.43 6.67
C SER A 92 -12.62 -12.47 7.85
N ARG A 93 -13.63 -12.55 8.72
CA ARG A 93 -13.63 -11.85 10.01
C ARG A 93 -13.38 -12.83 11.14
N ASP A 94 -14.45 -13.44 11.65
CA ASP A 94 -14.39 -14.33 12.82
C ASP A 94 -14.12 -15.80 12.44
N VAL A 95 -14.42 -16.17 11.20
CA VAL A 95 -14.28 -17.54 10.70
C VAL A 95 -13.36 -17.53 9.50
N GLY A 96 -12.16 -18.10 9.65
CA GLY A 96 -11.16 -18.18 8.59
C GLY A 96 -11.70 -18.86 7.33
N SER A 97 -11.25 -18.37 6.18
CA SER A 97 -11.62 -18.83 4.84
C SER A 97 -13.11 -18.65 4.45
N VAL A 98 -13.90 -17.96 5.28
CA VAL A 98 -15.27 -17.58 4.93
C VAL A 98 -15.27 -16.15 4.40
N TYR A 99 -15.85 -15.94 3.22
CA TYR A 99 -16.05 -14.62 2.65
C TYR A 99 -17.03 -13.81 3.50
N CYS A 100 -16.62 -12.61 3.92
CA CYS A 100 -17.46 -11.66 4.64
C CYS A 100 -17.60 -10.38 3.81
N PRO A 101 -18.73 -10.17 3.10
CA PRO A 101 -18.96 -8.96 2.32
C PRO A 101 -18.87 -7.70 3.19
N GLY A 102 -18.25 -6.63 2.67
CA GLY A 102 -18.05 -5.38 3.39
C GLY A 102 -17.08 -5.46 4.58
N ASN A 103 -16.27 -6.53 4.64
CA ASN A 103 -15.17 -6.64 5.57
C ASN A 103 -13.86 -6.23 4.90
N ASP A 104 -13.54 -4.95 5.00
CA ASP A 104 -12.27 -4.39 4.55
C ASP A 104 -11.29 -4.26 5.71
N TYR A 105 -10.00 -4.25 5.40
CA TYR A 105 -8.97 -4.04 6.40
C TYR A 105 -8.43 -2.61 6.40
N LYS A 106 -8.08 -2.10 7.58
CA LYS A 106 -7.29 -0.87 7.71
C LYS A 106 -5.86 -1.13 7.26
N CYS A 107 -5.32 -0.21 6.47
CA CYS A 107 -3.94 -0.29 6.01
C CYS A 107 -3.17 1.02 6.18
N ALA A 108 -1.85 0.88 6.30
CA ALA A 108 -0.87 1.93 6.13
C ALA A 108 -0.10 1.68 4.82
N ALA A 109 -0.24 2.58 3.86
CA ALA A 109 0.38 2.47 2.54
C ALA A 109 1.37 3.61 2.31
N SER A 110 2.58 3.26 1.89
CA SER A 110 3.64 4.20 1.54
C SER A 110 4.22 3.86 0.18
N ALA A 111 4.78 4.84 -0.51
CA ALA A 111 5.47 4.65 -1.77
C ALA A 111 6.75 5.49 -1.82
N ALA A 112 7.75 5.02 -2.55
CA ALA A 112 8.94 5.81 -2.86
C ALA A 112 9.57 5.36 -4.17
N TRP A 113 10.21 6.30 -4.85
CA TRP A 113 11.01 6.00 -6.02
C TRP A 113 12.34 5.38 -5.59
N LYS A 114 12.55 4.12 -5.98
CA LYS A 114 13.81 3.40 -5.76
C LYS A 114 14.85 3.70 -6.85
N SER A 115 14.38 4.17 -8.00
CA SER A 115 15.17 4.75 -9.08
C SER A 115 14.26 5.60 -9.97
N GLU A 116 14.83 6.28 -10.96
CA GLU A 116 14.11 7.14 -11.92
C GLU A 116 12.89 6.49 -12.57
N LYS A 117 12.87 5.16 -12.71
CA LYS A 117 11.80 4.43 -13.39
C LYS A 117 11.15 3.36 -12.51
N HIS A 118 11.40 3.36 -11.20
CA HIS A 118 10.93 2.32 -10.30
C HIS A 118 10.25 2.92 -9.09
N LEU A 119 8.92 2.85 -9.07
CA LEU A 119 8.09 3.21 -7.92
C LEU A 119 7.74 1.92 -7.16
N ARG A 120 8.05 1.88 -5.87
CA ARG A 120 7.62 0.80 -4.98
C ARG A 120 6.58 1.29 -4.01
N LEU A 121 5.48 0.56 -3.87
CA LEU A 121 4.51 0.72 -2.80
C LEU A 121 4.69 -0.39 -1.77
N ASN A 122 4.39 -0.07 -0.52
CA ASN A 122 4.31 -0.99 0.60
C ASN A 122 3.03 -0.74 1.36
N VAL A 123 2.17 -1.74 1.38
CA VAL A 123 0.88 -1.73 2.04
C VAL A 123 0.93 -2.70 3.21
N GLN A 124 0.69 -2.18 4.41
CA GLN A 124 0.65 -2.95 5.64
C GLN A 124 -0.77 -2.95 6.17
N VAL A 125 -1.34 -4.13 6.38
CA VAL A 125 -2.58 -4.28 7.14
C VAL A 125 -2.26 -4.13 8.62
N ILE A 126 -3.04 -3.32 9.33
CA ILE A 126 -2.70 -2.81 10.67
C ILE A 126 -3.81 -3.00 11.71
N ASP A 127 -4.80 -3.82 11.42
CA ASP A 127 -5.93 -4.12 12.32
C ASP A 127 -5.95 -5.60 12.75
N ASP A 128 -7.05 -6.29 12.50
CA ASP A 128 -7.34 -7.65 12.97
C ASP A 128 -6.38 -8.69 12.38
N TYR A 129 -5.75 -8.36 11.25
CA TYR A 129 -4.80 -9.22 10.57
C TYR A 129 -3.49 -8.48 10.26
N TYR A 130 -2.37 -9.20 10.33
CA TYR A 130 -1.07 -8.68 9.93
C TYR A 130 -0.71 -9.21 8.55
N GLY A 131 -0.79 -8.34 7.55
CA GLY A 131 -0.46 -8.63 6.16
C GLY A 131 0.43 -7.54 5.59
N ARG A 132 1.30 -7.90 4.64
CA ARG A 132 2.14 -6.95 3.94
C ARG A 132 2.19 -7.28 2.47
N LEU A 133 2.01 -6.26 1.64
CA LEU A 133 2.05 -6.33 0.19
C LEU A 133 3.06 -5.29 -0.32
N TRP A 134 3.95 -5.72 -1.20
CA TRP A 134 4.78 -4.82 -1.98
C TRP A 134 4.27 -4.78 -3.41
N ILE A 135 4.21 -3.58 -4.00
CA ILE A 135 3.87 -3.41 -5.41
C ILE A 135 5.04 -2.68 -6.06
N ASP A 136 5.73 -3.36 -6.96
CA ASP A 136 6.81 -2.79 -7.76
C ASP A 136 6.24 -2.39 -9.13
N LEU A 137 6.36 -1.11 -9.47
CA LEU A 137 6.01 -0.53 -10.78
C LEU A 137 7.28 -0.06 -11.46
N ILE A 138 7.66 -0.73 -12.55
CA ILE A 138 8.88 -0.45 -13.30
C ILE A 138 8.50 0.05 -14.69
N PHE A 139 8.73 1.32 -14.95
CA PHE A 139 8.35 2.01 -16.19
C PHE A 139 9.41 1.84 -17.27
N ASP A 140 8.99 1.61 -18.50
CA ASP A 140 9.87 1.66 -19.67
C ASP A 140 9.14 2.23 -20.89
N GLY A 141 9.36 3.53 -21.15
CA GLY A 141 8.63 4.28 -22.16
C GLY A 141 7.13 4.27 -21.85
N ASP A 142 6.33 3.79 -22.79
CA ASP A 142 4.87 3.69 -22.67
C ASP A 142 4.40 2.39 -21.99
N SER A 143 5.34 1.56 -21.53
CA SER A 143 5.05 0.28 -20.88
C SER A 143 5.42 0.30 -19.39
N VAL A 144 4.78 -0.59 -18.64
CA VAL A 144 5.06 -0.76 -17.21
C VAL A 144 5.03 -2.24 -16.86
N ALA A 145 6.08 -2.70 -16.18
CA ALA A 145 6.11 -4.01 -15.55
C ALA A 145 5.63 -3.88 -14.10
N ILE A 146 4.77 -4.80 -13.69
CA ILE A 146 4.21 -4.82 -12.34
C ILE A 146 4.56 -6.14 -11.66
N LYS A 147 5.00 -6.06 -10.40
CA LYS A 147 5.20 -7.23 -9.55
C LYS A 147 4.53 -6.98 -8.19
N MET A 148 3.74 -7.95 -7.76
CA MET A 148 2.98 -7.95 -6.50
C MET A 148 3.22 -9.27 -5.75
#